data_AF-A0A957PMT9-F1
#
_entry.id   AF-A0A957PMT9-F1
#
_cell.length_a   1.000
_cell.length_b   1.000
_cell.length_c   1.000
_cell.angle_alpha   90.00
_cell.angle_beta   90.00
_cell.angle_gamma   90.00
#
_symmetry.space_group_name_H-M   'P 1'
#
loop_
_entity.id
_entity.type
_entity.pdbx_description
1 polymer ?
#
loop_
_entity_poly.entity_id
_entity_poly.type
_entity_poly.pdbx_seq_one_letter_code
_entity_poly.pdbx_strand_id
1 'polypeptide(L)'
;LRAEDSHGDIHTAITGAVDKLSRQIEKVKGRRKHHGRKSLAVNTVAALEAAAHVQEETPAAPTADLDFGGFEEIVRRKQFTVQTMTEEDAIDQMELLGHDFFLFRDSIVDALHLIYRRKDGHYGVLEPQLPA
;
A
#
# COMPACT_ATOMS: atom_id res chain seq x y z
N LEU A 1 0.05 -2.29 7.12
CA LEU A 1 0.77 -1.22 7.83
C LEU A 1 2.25 -1.45 7.57
N ARG A 2 2.97 -0.46 7.03
CA ARG A 2 4.41 -0.54 6.77
C ARG A 2 5.06 0.75 7.27
N ALA A 3 6.17 0.61 7.98
CA ALA A 3 7.00 1.73 8.39
C ALA A 3 8.46 1.37 8.19
N GLU A 4 9.23 2.30 7.66
CA GLU A 4 10.67 2.19 7.48
C GLU A 4 11.35 3.31 8.25
N ASP A 5 12.46 3.00 8.91
CA ASP A 5 13.31 3.99 9.56
C ASP A 5 14.77 3.58 9.46
N SER A 6 15.63 4.56 9.24
CA SER A 6 17.07 4.37 9.08
C SER A 6 17.81 5.27 10.06
N HIS A 7 18.56 4.66 10.98
CA HIS A 7 19.37 5.35 11.99
C HIS A 7 20.72 4.63 12.16
N GLY A 8 21.72 5.37 12.65
CA GLY A 8 23.06 4.82 12.91
C GLY A 8 23.13 3.82 14.06
N ASP A 9 22.16 3.84 14.96
CA ASP A 9 21.97 2.85 16.03
C ASP A 9 20.69 2.04 15.76
N ILE A 10 20.81 0.71 15.89
CA ILE A 10 19.74 -0.24 15.58
C ILE A 10 18.56 -0.05 16.54
N HIS A 11 18.81 0.17 17.83
CA HIS A 11 17.74 0.35 18.82
C HIS A 11 16.93 1.62 18.56
N THR A 12 17.62 2.68 18.15
CA THR A 12 16.98 3.93 17.72
C THR A 12 16.14 3.74 16.45
N ALA A 13 16.66 3.02 15.44
CA ALA A 13 15.90 2.72 14.22
C ALA A 13 14.63 1.90 14.48
N ILE A 14 14.72 0.90 15.36
CA ILE A 14 13.55 0.09 15.77
C ILE A 14 12.53 0.97 16.49
N THR A 15 12.97 1.80 17.45
CA THR A 15 12.07 2.68 18.22
C THR A 15 11.36 3.67 17.30
N GLY A 16 12.08 4.28 16.35
CA GLY A 16 11.50 5.18 15.36
C GLY A 16 10.50 4.49 14.41
N ALA A 17 10.78 3.25 13.98
CA ALA A 17 9.83 2.47 13.18
C ALA A 17 8.55 2.12 13.96
N VAL A 18 8.68 1.76 15.25
CA VAL A 18 7.54 1.49 16.15
C VAL A 18 6.68 2.73 16.36
N ASP A 19 7.30 3.91 16.51
CA ASP A 19 6.56 5.17 16.63
C ASP A 19 5.78 5.51 15.37
N LYS A 20 6.38 5.32 14.19
CA LYS A 20 5.70 5.51 12.89
C LYS A 20 4.51 4.57 12.74
N LEU A 21 4.68 3.29 13.07
CA LEU A 21 3.60 2.29 13.07
C LEU A 21 2.47 2.66 14.04
N SER A 22 2.80 3.10 15.25
CA SER A 22 1.81 3.48 16.27
C SER A 22 0.94 4.64 15.81
N ARG A 23 1.54 5.69 15.22
CA ARG A 23 0.79 6.81 14.62
C ARG A 23 -0.12 6.36 13.48
N GLN A 24 0.37 5.42 12.67
CA GLN A 24 -0.40 4.88 11.56
C GLN A 24 -1.63 4.10 12.04
N ILE A 25 -1.48 3.31 13.11
CA ILE A 25 -2.60 2.61 13.78
C ILE A 25 -3.62 3.61 14.32
N GLU A 26 -3.18 4.69 14.97
CA GLU A 26 -4.08 5.73 15.49
C GLU A 26 -4.87 6.43 14.38
N LYS A 27 -4.21 6.77 13.27
CA LYS A 27 -4.86 7.37 12.09
C LYS A 27 -5.93 6.45 11.51
N VAL A 28 -5.64 5.16 11.34
CA VAL A 28 -6.61 4.17 10.85
C VAL A 28 -7.76 3.95 11.83
N LYS A 29 -7.47 3.83 13.13
CA LYS A 29 -8.49 3.67 14.18
C LYS A 29 -9.40 4.89 14.26
N GLY A 30 -8.84 6.10 14.12
CA GLY A 30 -9.59 7.35 14.03
C GLY A 30 -10.52 7.37 12.82
N ARG A 31 -9.99 7.11 11.61
CA ARG A 31 -10.78 7.05 10.37
C ARG A 31 -11.91 6.00 10.44
N ARG A 32 -11.64 4.80 10.96
CA ARG A 32 -12.67 3.76 11.18
C ARG A 32 -13.77 4.18 12.16
N LYS A 33 -13.45 4.93 13.21
CA LYS A 33 -14.48 5.48 14.12
C LYS A 33 -15.37 6.54 13.45
N HIS A 34 -14.80 7.33 12.54
CA HIS A 34 -15.59 8.28 11.73
C HIS A 34 -16.48 7.56 10.71
N HIS A 35 -16.01 6.46 10.13
CA HIS A 35 -16.78 5.65 9.18
C HIS A 35 -17.82 4.73 9.85
N GLY A 36 -17.57 4.30 11.10
CA GLY A 36 -18.46 3.42 11.87
C GLY A 36 -19.79 4.04 12.29
N ARG A 37 -19.98 5.36 12.14
CA ARG A 37 -21.29 6.02 12.33
C ARG A 37 -22.15 6.00 11.05
N LYS A 38 -21.59 5.66 9.89
CA LYS A 38 -22.30 5.61 8.59
C LYS A 38 -22.42 4.19 8.01
N SER A 39 -21.72 3.20 8.57
CA SER A 39 -21.59 1.84 8.04
C SER A 39 -21.97 0.77 9.09
N LEU A 40 -23.04 1.01 9.83
CA LEU A 40 -23.65 0.00 10.71
C LEU A 40 -24.63 -0.89 9.94
N ALA A 41 -24.19 -1.36 8.78
CA ALA A 41 -24.80 -2.45 8.03
C ALA A 41 -23.72 -2.92 7.06
N VAL A 42 -23.57 -4.24 6.93
CA VAL A 42 -22.72 -4.91 5.93
C VAL A 42 -21.28 -5.16 6.39
N ASN A 43 -21.03 -6.43 6.73
CA ASN A 43 -19.76 -7.18 6.68
C ASN A 43 -18.99 -7.46 7.98
N THR A 44 -19.51 -8.41 8.76
CA THR A 44 -18.79 -9.11 9.85
C THR A 44 -18.05 -10.39 9.40
N VAL A 45 -17.79 -10.58 8.10
CA VAL A 45 -17.12 -11.82 7.60
C VAL A 45 -15.72 -11.57 7.03
N ALA A 46 -15.43 -10.37 6.51
CA ALA A 46 -14.13 -10.06 5.89
C ALA A 46 -12.97 -9.80 6.88
N ALA A 47 -13.26 -9.64 8.17
CA ALA A 47 -12.26 -9.26 9.18
C ALA A 47 -11.36 -10.41 9.65
N LEU A 48 -11.70 -11.67 9.33
CA LEU A 48 -10.97 -12.86 9.79
C LEU A 48 -9.83 -13.31 8.86
N GLU A 49 -9.82 -12.87 7.59
CA GLU A 49 -8.79 -13.28 6.63
C GLU A 49 -7.57 -12.34 6.59
N ALA A 50 -7.68 -11.14 7.17
CA ALA A 50 -6.61 -10.14 7.18
C ALA A 50 -5.44 -10.45 8.15
N ALA A 51 -5.54 -11.51 8.95
CA ALA A 51 -4.52 -11.88 9.95
C ALA A 51 -3.52 -12.95 9.49
N ALA A 52 -3.66 -13.51 8.27
CA ALA A 52 -2.92 -14.70 7.85
C ALA A 52 -1.81 -14.46 6.80
N HIS A 53 -1.41 -13.21 6.53
CA HIS A 53 -0.31 -12.92 5.60
C HIS A 53 0.80 -12.10 6.26
N VAL A 54 1.49 -12.78 7.18
CA VAL A 54 2.87 -12.47 7.54
C VAL A 54 3.73 -13.44 6.74
N GLN A 55 4.20 -13.02 5.57
CA GLN A 55 5.33 -13.70 4.92
C GLN A 55 6.61 -13.02 5.37
N GLU A 56 7.42 -13.83 6.05
CA GLU A 56 8.79 -13.60 6.48
C GLU A 56 9.68 -13.30 5.27
N GLU A 57 10.10 -12.04 5.10
CA GLU A 57 11.11 -11.65 4.12
C GLU A 57 12.50 -11.76 4.77
N THR A 58 13.28 -12.78 4.38
CA THR A 58 14.73 -12.84 4.60
C THR A 58 15.40 -11.83 3.65
N PRO A 59 16.34 -11.00 4.12
CA PRO A 59 17.00 -10.05 3.24
C PRO A 59 18.08 -10.78 2.42
N ALA A 60 17.86 -10.91 1.12
CA ALA A 60 18.88 -11.32 0.17
C ALA A 60 19.94 -10.19 0.05
N ALA A 61 21.21 -10.56 0.25
CA ALA A 61 22.36 -9.68 0.29
C ALA A 61 22.58 -8.87 -1.01
N PRO A 62 23.22 -7.68 -0.95
CA PRO A 62 23.49 -6.87 -2.12
C PRO A 62 24.66 -7.48 -2.90
N THR A 63 24.43 -7.93 -4.14
CA THR A 63 25.53 -8.20 -5.07
C THR A 63 25.97 -6.89 -5.70
N ALA A 64 27.19 -6.51 -5.37
CA ALA A 64 27.89 -5.36 -5.91
C ALA A 64 28.22 -5.54 -7.40
N ASP A 65 28.23 -4.41 -8.09
CA ASP A 65 28.99 -4.08 -9.29
C ASP A 65 28.81 -4.93 -10.55
N LEU A 66 27.93 -4.48 -11.46
CA LEU A 66 28.22 -4.51 -12.90
C LEU A 66 27.58 -3.29 -13.60
N ASP A 67 28.44 -2.34 -13.94
CA ASP A 67 28.19 -1.25 -14.89
C ASP A 67 27.98 -1.85 -16.29
N PHE A 68 26.73 -1.95 -16.73
CA PHE A 68 26.37 -2.16 -18.13
C PHE A 68 25.36 -1.10 -18.56
N GLY A 69 25.79 -0.27 -19.50
CA GLY A 69 25.02 0.86 -20.01
C GLY A 69 23.62 0.51 -20.52
N GLY A 70 22.67 1.36 -20.15
CA GLY A 70 21.63 1.83 -21.07
C GLY A 70 20.37 0.99 -21.26
N PHE A 71 20.17 -0.10 -20.52
CA PHE A 71 18.90 -0.85 -20.57
C PHE A 71 18.20 -0.79 -19.21
N GLU A 72 16.96 -0.33 -19.20
CA GLU A 72 16.06 -0.44 -18.05
C GLU A 72 15.74 -1.92 -17.83
N GLU A 73 16.64 -2.63 -17.15
CA GLU A 73 16.43 -4.02 -16.75
C GLU A 73 15.29 -4.08 -15.73
N ILE A 74 14.41 -5.08 -15.85
CA ILE A 74 13.35 -5.31 -14.87
C ILE A 74 14.00 -5.84 -13.59
N VAL A 75 14.34 -4.93 -12.68
CA VAL A 75 15.06 -5.25 -11.42
C VAL A 75 14.19 -6.05 -10.44
N ARG A 76 12.85 -5.91 -10.51
CA ARG A 76 11.93 -6.55 -9.57
C ARG A 76 10.54 -6.79 -10.17
N ARG A 77 9.92 -7.92 -9.82
CA ARG A 77 8.49 -8.20 -10.08
C ARG A 77 7.73 -8.28 -8.77
N LYS A 78 6.63 -7.52 -8.64
CA LYS A 78 5.72 -7.57 -7.49
C LYS A 78 4.42 -8.22 -7.94
N GLN A 79 4.12 -9.40 -7.39
CA GLN A 79 2.82 -10.05 -7.54
C GLN A 79 1.99 -9.77 -6.29
N PHE A 80 0.74 -9.41 -6.48
CA PHE A 80 -0.21 -9.18 -5.39
C PHE A 80 -1.63 -9.44 -5.90
N THR A 81 -2.52 -9.81 -4.98
CA THR A 81 -3.93 -10.01 -5.28
C THR A 81 -4.64 -8.66 -5.33
N VAL A 82 -5.37 -8.41 -6.41
CA VAL A 82 -6.17 -7.20 -6.57
C VAL A 82 -7.50 -7.38 -5.84
N GLN A 83 -7.82 -6.44 -4.94
CA GLN A 83 -9.09 -6.40 -4.23
C GLN A 83 -10.03 -5.37 -4.85
N THR A 84 -11.34 -5.65 -4.77
CA THR A 84 -12.39 -4.72 -5.17
C THR A 84 -12.66 -3.72 -4.05
N MET A 85 -12.55 -2.43 -4.33
CA MET A 85 -12.78 -1.35 -3.36
C MET A 85 -13.19 -0.05 -4.06
N THR A 86 -13.53 0.98 -3.29
CA THR A 86 -13.80 2.33 -3.81
C THR A 86 -12.50 3.12 -4.01
N GLU A 87 -12.56 4.22 -4.78
CA GLU A 87 -11.40 5.10 -4.98
C GLU A 87 -10.88 5.70 -3.66
N GLU A 88 -11.79 6.09 -2.76
CA GLU A 88 -11.44 6.64 -1.44
C GLU A 88 -10.70 5.60 -0.59
N ASP A 89 -11.20 4.35 -0.58
CA ASP A 89 -10.54 3.24 0.13
C ASP A 89 -9.16 2.93 -0.46
N ALA A 90 -9.02 2.99 -1.78
CA ALA A 90 -7.76 2.77 -2.48
C ALA A 90 -6.72 3.85 -2.14
N ILE A 91 -7.13 5.13 -2.04
CA ILE A 91 -6.26 6.22 -1.56
C ILE A 91 -5.79 5.94 -0.12
N ASP A 92 -6.71 5.51 0.75
CA ASP A 92 -6.38 5.16 2.13
C ASP A 92 -5.35 4.02 2.21
N GLN A 93 -5.50 2.96 1.40
CA GLN A 93 -4.52 1.87 1.32
C GLN A 93 -3.18 2.32 0.75
N MET A 94 -3.19 3.17 -0.27
CA MET A 94 -1.97 3.74 -0.86
C MET A 94 -1.18 4.56 0.17
N GLU A 95 -1.86 5.44 0.93
CA GLU A 95 -1.25 6.19 2.03
C GLU A 95 -0.73 5.26 3.14
N LEU A 96 -1.45 4.17 3.42
CA LEU A 96 -1.09 3.23 4.48
C LEU A 96 0.14 2.37 4.14
N LEU A 97 0.35 2.09 2.87
CA LEU A 97 1.51 1.35 2.40
C LEU A 97 2.69 2.28 2.08
N GLY A 98 2.46 3.60 2.05
CA GLY A 98 3.46 4.56 1.63
C GLY A 98 3.87 4.37 0.17
N HIS A 99 2.93 3.96 -0.68
CA HIS A 99 3.18 3.76 -2.11
C HIS A 99 2.77 5.01 -2.90
N ASP A 100 3.47 5.27 -4.02
CA ASP A 100 3.12 6.36 -4.92
C ASP A 100 2.00 6.00 -5.90
N PHE A 101 1.73 4.70 -6.06
CA PHE A 101 0.66 4.17 -6.89
C PHE A 101 -0.01 2.96 -6.26
N PHE A 102 -1.28 2.73 -6.60
CA PHE A 102 -2.06 1.60 -6.11
C PHE A 102 -3.05 1.14 -7.19
N LEU A 103 -2.99 -0.15 -7.54
CA LEU A 103 -3.89 -0.80 -8.49
C LEU A 103 -4.98 -1.55 -7.72
N PHE A 104 -6.24 -1.31 -8.07
CA PHE A 104 -7.40 -1.94 -7.47
C PHE A 104 -8.46 -2.21 -8.53
N ARG A 105 -9.50 -2.97 -8.18
CA ARG A 105 -10.69 -3.10 -9.00
C ARG A 105 -11.76 -2.17 -8.45
N ASP A 106 -12.31 -1.29 -9.26
CA ASP A 106 -13.36 -0.38 -8.82
C ASP A 106 -14.66 -1.16 -8.59
N SER A 107 -15.24 -1.00 -7.41
CA SER A 107 -16.55 -1.55 -7.04
C SER A 107 -17.74 -1.05 -7.87
N ILE A 108 -17.62 0.11 -8.52
CA ILE A 108 -18.72 0.71 -9.30
C ILE A 108 -18.68 0.26 -10.76
N VAL A 109 -17.53 0.43 -11.41
CA VAL A 109 -17.35 0.14 -12.84
C VAL A 109 -16.95 -1.33 -13.08
N ASP A 110 -16.55 -2.05 -12.03
CA ASP A 110 -16.02 -3.42 -12.08
C ASP A 110 -14.78 -3.59 -12.98
N ALA A 111 -14.04 -2.50 -13.16
CA ALA A 111 -12.82 -2.40 -13.98
C ALA A 111 -11.56 -2.16 -13.11
N LEU A 112 -10.38 -2.42 -13.69
CA LEU A 112 -9.10 -2.16 -13.01
C LEU A 112 -8.77 -0.68 -13.05
N HIS A 113 -8.63 -0.01 -11.91
CA HIS A 113 -8.19 1.38 -11.85
C HIS A 113 -6.85 1.47 -11.12
N LEU A 114 -5.99 2.39 -11.54
CA LEU A 114 -4.73 2.69 -10.87
C LEU A 114 -4.73 4.14 -10.38
N ILE A 115 -4.65 4.34 -9.07
CA ILE A 115 -4.48 5.67 -8.48
C ILE A 115 -2.99 5.92 -8.27
N TYR A 116 -2.56 7.16 -8.48
CA TYR A 116 -1.18 7.58 -8.24
C TYR A 116 -1.10 9.00 -7.70
N ARG A 117 0.01 9.31 -7.03
CA ARG A 117 0.33 10.65 -6.56
C ARG A 117 1.03 11.44 -7.66
N ARG A 118 0.47 12.59 -8.02
CA ARG A 118 1.07 13.53 -8.97
C ARG A 118 2.15 14.37 -8.29
N LYS A 119 3.02 14.99 -9.09
CA LYS A 119 4.09 15.90 -8.61
C LYS A 119 3.54 17.17 -7.94
N ASP A 120 2.31 17.56 -8.28
CA ASP A 120 1.60 18.70 -7.70
C ASP A 120 0.97 18.38 -6.32
N GLY A 121 1.07 17.13 -5.85
CA GLY A 121 0.52 16.68 -4.57
C GLY A 121 -0.94 16.21 -4.64
N HIS A 122 -1.58 16.31 -5.80
CA HIS A 122 -2.93 15.78 -6.00
C HIS A 122 -2.92 14.30 -6.43
N TYR A 123 -4.08 13.67 -6.39
CA TYR A 123 -4.28 12.29 -6.85
C TYR A 123 -4.71 12.29 -8.32
N GLY A 124 -4.19 11.32 -9.07
CA GLY A 124 -4.63 11.01 -10.43
C GLY A 124 -5.10 9.56 -10.51
N VAL A 125 -6.02 9.29 -11.44
CA VAL A 125 -6.55 7.95 -11.72
C VAL A 125 -6.20 7.60 -13.18
N LEU A 126 -5.79 6.36 -13.41
CA LEU A 126 -5.64 5.77 -14.73
C LEU A 126 -6.65 4.63 -14.89
N GLU A 127 -7.46 4.74 -15.95
CA GLU A 127 -8.48 3.77 -16.35
C GLU A 127 -8.04 3.10 -17.66
N PRO A 128 -7.49 1.87 -17.63
CA PRO A 128 -7.13 1.12 -18.81
C PRO A 128 -8.39 0.67 -19.54
N GLN A 129 -8.53 1.12 -20.79
CA GLN A 129 -9.53 0.60 -21.72
C GLN A 129 -8.84 -0.43 -22.63
N LEU A 130 -9.31 -1.68 -22.57
CA LEU A 130 -8.87 -2.70 -23.51
C LEU A 130 -9.63 -2.52 -24.83
N PRO A 131 -8.95 -2.50 -25.98
CA PRO A 131 -9.64 -2.55 -27.26
C PRO A 131 -10.43 -3.86 -27.37
N ALA A 132 -11.64 -3.77 -27.93
CA ALA A 132 -12.54 -4.90 -28.16
C ALA A 132 -12.04 -5.85 -29.25
#